data_AF-A0A924NKT9-F1
#
_entry.id   AF-A0A924NKT9-F1
#
_cell.length_a   1.000
_cell.length_b   1.000
_cell.length_c   1.000
_cell.angle_alpha   90.00
_cell.angle_beta   90.00
_cell.angle_gamma   90.00
#
_symmetry.space_group_name_H-M   'P 1'
#
loop_
_entity.id
_entity.type
_entity.pdbx_description
1 polymer ?
#
loop_
_entity_poly.entity_id
_entity_poly.type
_entity_poly.pdbx_seq_one_letter_code
_entity_poly.pdbx_strand_id
1 'polypeptide(L)'
;TNFIRQDVIETYQVSPDRVIVASFGVDPVFRPEADGSAELARLGVRRPYVLALGGAARRNLHLAVAAWQLATDDHDLVGVGTEPPPPQPGVYWAGPVDDAAWAGLLAGAQAFLYPTAYEGFGLPGVEAQGAGAPVVAARTSSLPEVLGADSACWAQSLAVEDLAAALSQLLSDETRQQSLRTAALAHAAAAPGWDQSAAAHLQAYALAAQR
;
A
#
# COMPACT_ATOMS: atom_id res chain seq x y z
N THR A 1 3.73 -14.50 2.02
CA THR A 1 2.25 -14.62 2.03
C THR A 1 1.89 -16.04 1.64
N ASN A 2 0.75 -16.53 2.10
CA ASN A 2 0.23 -17.83 1.69
C ASN A 2 -0.12 -17.86 0.21
N PHE A 3 -0.54 -16.73 -0.37
CA PHE A 3 -0.66 -16.56 -1.81
C PHE A 3 0.63 -16.97 -2.56
N ILE A 4 1.77 -16.37 -2.20
CA ILE A 4 3.05 -16.70 -2.84
C ILE A 4 3.53 -18.11 -2.51
N ARG A 5 3.27 -18.59 -1.29
CA ARG A 5 3.56 -19.98 -0.93
C ARG A 5 2.88 -20.96 -1.88
N GLN A 6 1.60 -20.72 -2.17
CA GLN A 6 0.82 -21.58 -3.06
C GLN A 6 1.36 -21.50 -4.50
N ASP A 7 1.64 -20.30 -5.00
CA ASP A 7 2.22 -20.07 -6.32
C ASP A 7 3.58 -20.80 -6.50
N VAL A 8 4.44 -20.76 -5.49
CA VAL A 8 5.73 -21.50 -5.49
C VAL A 8 5.52 -23.02 -5.52
N ILE A 9 4.59 -23.55 -4.71
CA ILE A 9 4.29 -24.99 -4.68
C ILE A 9 3.77 -25.45 -6.04
N GLU A 10 2.84 -24.70 -6.63
CA GLU A 10 2.23 -25.03 -7.91
C GLU A 10 3.21 -24.88 -9.08
N THR A 11 3.99 -23.79 -9.12
CA THR A 11 4.90 -23.53 -10.23
C THR A 11 6.10 -24.47 -10.23
N TYR A 12 6.70 -24.72 -9.06
CA TYR A 12 7.93 -25.51 -8.96
C TYR A 12 7.69 -26.97 -8.53
N GLN A 13 6.45 -27.35 -8.26
CA GLN A 13 6.05 -28.71 -7.84
C GLN A 13 6.86 -29.20 -6.61
N VAL A 14 7.15 -28.28 -5.69
CA VAL A 14 7.90 -28.57 -4.47
C VAL A 14 6.96 -29.00 -3.34
N SER A 15 7.46 -29.87 -2.47
CA SER A 15 6.66 -30.35 -1.34
C SER A 15 6.32 -29.20 -0.37
N PRO A 16 5.06 -29.07 0.12
CA PRO A 16 4.63 -27.94 0.94
C PRO A 16 5.41 -27.74 2.25
N ASP A 17 5.92 -28.81 2.85
CA ASP A 17 6.77 -28.81 4.05
C ASP A 17 8.14 -28.13 3.81
N ARG A 18 8.52 -27.92 2.54
CA ARG A 18 9.74 -27.22 2.13
C ARG A 18 9.56 -25.72 1.96
N VAL A 19 8.34 -25.21 2.07
CA VAL A 19 8.03 -23.79 1.80
C VAL A 19 7.53 -23.14 3.07
N ILE A 20 8.40 -22.33 3.68
CA ILE A 20 8.11 -21.54 4.88
C ILE A 20 7.78 -20.11 4.46
N VAL A 21 6.70 -19.57 5.04
CA VAL A 21 6.33 -18.16 4.86
C VAL A 21 6.95 -17.35 6.00
N ALA A 22 7.86 -16.44 5.64
CA ALA A 22 8.31 -15.39 6.51
C ALA A 22 7.64 -14.08 6.06
N SER A 23 6.62 -13.64 6.81
CA SER A 23 5.96 -12.35 6.57
C SER A 23 6.87 -11.19 6.96
N PHE A 24 6.72 -10.04 6.31
CA PHE A 24 7.41 -8.81 6.72
C PHE A 24 6.67 -8.14 7.87
N GLY A 25 7.44 -7.52 8.76
CA GLY A 25 6.92 -6.57 9.72
C GLY A 25 6.76 -5.18 9.11
N VAL A 26 6.00 -4.32 9.80
CA VAL A 26 5.91 -2.89 9.49
C VAL A 26 6.88 -2.15 10.41
N ASP A 27 7.67 -1.24 9.86
CA ASP A 27 8.56 -0.42 10.67
C ASP A 27 7.76 0.59 11.54
N PRO A 28 8.11 0.79 12.82
CA PRO A 28 7.42 1.75 13.70
C PRO A 28 7.41 3.20 13.22
N VAL A 29 8.23 3.58 12.24
CA VAL A 29 8.18 4.92 11.61
C VAL A 29 6.84 5.16 10.90
N PHE A 30 6.18 4.10 10.41
CA PHE A 30 4.86 4.17 9.77
C PHE A 30 3.76 4.23 10.83
N ARG A 31 3.46 5.44 11.28
CA ARG A 31 2.49 5.73 12.33
C ARG A 31 1.71 7.02 12.05
N PRO A 32 0.52 7.21 12.63
CA PRO A 32 -0.33 8.38 12.39
C PRO A 32 0.33 9.73 12.69
N GLU A 33 1.33 9.76 13.58
CA GLU A 33 2.03 10.98 13.99
C GLU A 33 3.24 11.32 13.11
N ALA A 34 3.52 10.56 12.05
CA ALA A 34 4.59 10.89 11.12
C ALA A 34 4.33 12.23 10.40
N ASP A 35 5.38 13.02 10.20
CA ASP A 35 5.27 14.38 9.67
C ASP A 35 5.83 14.48 8.24
N GLY A 36 4.94 14.72 7.27
CA GLY A 36 5.28 14.96 5.86
C GLY A 36 5.31 16.44 5.46
N SER A 37 5.16 17.38 6.41
CA SER A 37 4.94 18.80 6.12
C SER A 37 6.08 19.45 5.34
N ALA A 38 7.34 19.09 5.65
CA ALA A 38 8.52 19.59 4.94
C ALA A 38 8.51 19.20 3.46
N GLU A 39 8.10 17.97 3.16
CA GLU A 39 8.04 17.43 1.80
C GLU A 39 6.87 18.03 1.02
N LEU A 40 5.70 18.17 1.64
CA LEU A 40 4.55 18.86 1.05
C LEU A 40 4.87 20.34 0.74
N ALA A 41 5.59 21.02 1.65
CA ALA A 41 6.03 22.40 1.44
C ALA A 41 7.04 22.52 0.29
N ARG A 42 7.98 21.57 0.18
CA ARG A 42 8.94 21.49 -0.93
C ARG A 42 8.25 21.30 -2.28
N LEU A 43 7.19 20.48 -2.31
CA LEU A 43 6.38 20.23 -3.49
C LEU A 43 5.41 21.37 -3.81
N GLY A 44 5.07 22.20 -2.82
CA GLY A 44 4.07 23.26 -2.97
C GLY A 44 2.62 22.76 -2.90
N VAL A 45 2.39 21.58 -2.33
CA VAL A 45 1.04 21.00 -2.13
C VAL A 45 0.33 21.79 -1.03
N ARG A 46 -0.89 22.27 -1.32
CA ARG A 46 -1.68 23.09 -0.39
C ARG A 46 -3.08 22.55 -0.13
N ARG A 47 -3.54 21.64 -0.97
CA ARG A 47 -4.87 21.01 -0.86
C ARG A 47 -4.73 19.65 -0.19
N PRO A 48 -5.83 19.08 0.34
CA PRO A 48 -5.87 17.66 0.65
C PRO A 48 -5.41 16.84 -0.57
N TYR A 49 -4.80 15.68 -0.34
CA TYR A 49 -4.21 14.91 -1.43
C TYR A 49 -4.46 13.42 -1.33
N VAL A 50 -4.46 12.79 -2.50
CA VAL A 50 -4.37 11.35 -2.69
C VAL A 50 -2.92 11.01 -2.99
N LEU A 51 -2.41 9.96 -2.37
CA LEU A 51 -1.05 9.49 -2.58
C LEU A 51 -1.04 8.35 -3.59
N ALA A 52 -0.05 8.31 -4.48
CA ALA A 52 0.18 7.22 -5.41
C ALA A 52 1.67 6.81 -5.45
N LEU A 53 1.92 5.55 -5.81
CA LEU A 53 3.26 4.97 -5.82
C LEU A 53 3.66 4.59 -7.24
N GLY A 54 4.75 5.21 -7.72
CA GLY A 54 5.38 4.92 -9.01
C GLY A 54 6.40 3.78 -8.95
N GLY A 55 7.18 3.68 -10.03
CA GLY A 55 8.17 2.64 -10.25
C GLY A 55 7.63 1.54 -11.16
N ALA A 56 7.73 0.29 -10.73
CA ALA A 56 7.47 -0.85 -11.59
C ALA A 56 6.09 -0.82 -12.28
N ALA A 57 6.05 -1.20 -13.57
CA ALA A 57 4.84 -1.21 -14.40
C ALA A 57 3.63 -1.88 -13.72
N ARG A 58 3.85 -2.96 -12.95
CA ARG A 58 2.80 -3.67 -12.20
C ARG A 58 2.02 -2.80 -11.21
N ARG A 59 2.59 -1.68 -10.75
CA ARG A 59 1.94 -0.72 -9.83
C ARG A 59 0.88 0.13 -10.51
N ASN A 60 0.83 0.08 -11.86
CA ASN A 60 -0.18 0.74 -12.69
C ASN A 60 -0.38 2.22 -12.35
N LEU A 61 0.71 2.98 -12.25
CA LEU A 61 0.64 4.42 -11.97
C LEU A 61 -0.29 5.17 -12.93
N HIS A 62 -0.32 4.78 -14.20
CA HIS A 62 -1.23 5.35 -15.20
C HIS A 62 -2.71 5.18 -14.82
N LEU A 63 -3.10 4.04 -14.23
CA LEU A 63 -4.45 3.82 -13.71
C LEU A 63 -4.72 4.66 -12.48
N ALA A 64 -3.74 4.81 -11.58
CA ALA A 64 -3.88 5.67 -10.40
C ALA A 64 -4.13 7.13 -10.80
N VAL A 65 -3.35 7.65 -11.76
CA VAL A 65 -3.51 9.01 -12.27
C VAL A 65 -4.87 9.20 -12.92
N ALA A 66 -5.28 8.29 -13.81
CA ALA A 66 -6.56 8.40 -14.51
C ALA A 66 -7.75 8.29 -13.55
N ALA A 67 -7.68 7.39 -12.56
CA ALA A 67 -8.74 7.21 -11.57
C ALA A 67 -8.84 8.39 -10.62
N TRP A 68 -7.72 8.97 -10.19
CA TRP A 68 -7.71 10.20 -9.40
C TRP A 68 -8.37 11.37 -10.17
N GLN A 69 -7.98 11.59 -11.42
CA GLN A 69 -8.57 12.63 -12.27
C GLN A 69 -10.09 12.48 -12.43
N LEU A 70 -10.58 11.23 -12.51
CA LEU A 70 -12.01 10.95 -12.63
C LEU A 70 -12.76 11.09 -11.29
N ALA A 71 -12.09 10.83 -10.16
CA ALA A 71 -12.73 10.72 -8.86
C ALA A 71 -12.96 12.06 -8.15
N THR A 72 -12.08 13.04 -8.35
CA THR A 72 -12.10 14.29 -7.57
C THR A 72 -11.38 15.45 -8.26
N ASP A 73 -11.95 16.64 -8.15
CA ASP A 73 -11.30 17.91 -8.51
C ASP A 73 -10.74 18.66 -7.29
N ASP A 74 -11.06 18.17 -6.08
CA ASP A 74 -10.80 18.84 -4.80
C ASP A 74 -9.49 18.42 -4.12
N HIS A 75 -8.90 17.33 -4.58
CA HIS A 75 -7.66 16.78 -4.04
C HIS A 75 -6.55 16.82 -5.08
N ASP A 76 -5.34 17.18 -4.65
CA ASP A 76 -4.14 17.00 -5.47
C ASP A 76 -3.70 15.53 -5.46
N LEU A 77 -2.90 15.13 -6.44
CA LEU A 77 -2.19 13.85 -6.44
C LEU A 77 -0.73 14.07 -6.06
N VAL A 78 -0.30 13.41 -4.99
CA VAL A 78 1.12 13.34 -4.62
C VAL A 78 1.65 11.97 -5.01
N GLY A 79 2.77 11.94 -5.72
CA GLY A 79 3.38 10.70 -6.20
C GLY A 79 4.78 10.50 -5.65
N VAL A 80 5.08 9.27 -5.25
CA VAL A 80 6.38 8.85 -4.70
C VAL A 80 6.98 7.77 -5.58
N GLY A 81 8.31 7.77 -5.73
CA GLY A 81 9.07 6.73 -6.43
C GLY A 81 9.66 7.18 -7.77
N THR A 82 10.02 6.20 -8.59
CA THR A 82 10.60 6.41 -9.93
C THR A 82 9.51 6.41 -11.00
N GLU A 83 9.88 6.74 -12.25
CA GLU A 83 8.96 6.71 -13.41
C GLU A 83 7.73 7.62 -13.22
N PRO A 84 7.92 8.95 -13.05
CA PRO A 84 6.81 9.89 -12.88
C PRO A 84 5.91 9.91 -14.13
N PRO A 85 4.62 10.25 -13.98
CA PRO A 85 3.76 10.52 -15.12
C PRO A 85 4.19 11.82 -15.81
N PRO A 86 3.70 12.09 -17.04
CA PRO A 86 3.86 13.40 -17.66
C PRO A 86 3.39 14.54 -16.73
N PRO A 87 4.10 15.68 -16.69
CA PRO A 87 3.67 16.82 -15.89
C PRO A 87 2.27 17.29 -16.29
N GLN A 88 1.39 17.44 -15.30
CA GLN A 88 0.02 17.91 -15.49
C GLN A 88 -0.48 18.62 -14.23
N PRO A 89 -1.47 19.53 -14.34
CA PRO A 89 -2.01 20.26 -13.20
C PRO A 89 -2.52 19.32 -12.09
N GLY A 90 -2.27 19.70 -10.83
CA GLY A 90 -2.70 18.93 -9.66
C GLY A 90 -1.84 17.69 -9.35
N VAL A 91 -0.83 17.37 -10.17
CA VAL A 91 0.11 16.28 -9.88
C VAL A 91 1.44 16.83 -9.38
N TYR A 92 1.86 16.35 -8.21
CA TYR A 92 3.11 16.71 -7.55
C TYR A 92 3.94 15.44 -7.33
N TRP A 93 5.21 15.46 -7.72
CA TRP A 93 6.07 14.28 -7.66
C TRP A 93 7.24 14.48 -6.69
N ALA A 94 7.23 13.71 -5.60
CA ALA A 94 8.28 13.69 -4.60
C ALA A 94 9.59 13.10 -5.16
N GLY A 95 9.47 12.13 -6.07
CA GLY A 95 10.58 11.24 -6.42
C GLY A 95 10.76 10.14 -5.37
N PRO A 96 11.91 9.45 -5.37
CA PRO A 96 12.28 8.58 -4.26
C PRO A 96 12.48 9.40 -2.99
N VAL A 97 11.94 8.92 -1.87
CA VAL A 97 12.08 9.56 -0.55
C VAL A 97 12.55 8.53 0.48
N ASP A 98 13.03 9.00 1.63
CA ASP A 98 13.36 8.12 2.75
C ASP A 98 12.11 7.67 3.51
N ASP A 99 12.26 6.73 4.44
CA ASP A 99 11.15 6.14 5.17
C ASP A 99 10.40 7.17 6.03
N ALA A 100 11.08 8.18 6.55
CA ALA A 100 10.47 9.24 7.36
C ALA A 100 9.55 10.12 6.51
N ALA A 101 10.01 10.54 5.32
CA ALA A 101 9.20 11.28 4.37
C ALA A 101 8.07 10.42 3.80
N TRP A 102 8.31 9.14 3.50
CA TRP A 102 7.27 8.22 3.04
C TRP A 102 6.17 8.05 4.09
N ALA A 103 6.53 7.79 5.35
CA ALA A 103 5.59 7.68 6.46
C ALA A 103 4.80 8.97 6.67
N GLY A 104 5.45 10.14 6.60
CA GLY A 104 4.80 11.43 6.74
C GLY A 104 3.80 11.74 5.62
N LEU A 105 4.16 11.43 4.37
CA LEU A 105 3.26 11.56 3.22
C LEU A 105 2.07 10.58 3.29
N LEU A 106 2.28 9.37 3.80
CA LEU A 106 1.17 8.45 4.06
C LEU A 106 0.25 8.98 5.16
N ALA A 107 0.79 9.38 6.31
CA ALA A 107 0.02 9.80 7.47
C ALA A 107 -0.91 10.99 7.18
N GLY A 108 -0.47 11.89 6.28
CA GLY A 108 -1.25 13.05 5.83
C GLY A 108 -2.15 12.81 4.62
N ALA A 109 -2.09 11.66 3.96
CA ALA A 109 -2.90 11.37 2.77
C ALA A 109 -4.37 11.09 3.14
N GLN A 110 -5.30 11.60 2.32
CA GLN A 110 -6.72 11.27 2.46
C GLN A 110 -7.03 9.86 1.96
N ALA A 111 -6.23 9.37 1.02
CA ALA A 111 -6.24 8.01 0.53
C ALA A 111 -4.88 7.67 -0.09
N PHE A 112 -4.47 6.41 0.02
CA PHE A 112 -3.39 5.83 -0.78
C PHE A 112 -4.00 4.99 -1.91
N LEU A 113 -3.91 5.48 -3.15
CA LEU A 113 -4.43 4.80 -4.32
C LEU A 113 -3.38 3.83 -4.86
N TYR A 114 -3.64 2.53 -4.68
CA TYR A 114 -2.68 1.46 -4.89
C TYR A 114 -3.20 0.38 -5.85
N PRO A 115 -3.31 0.68 -7.17
CA PRO A 115 -3.89 -0.21 -8.17
C PRO A 115 -2.88 -1.25 -8.70
N THR A 116 -2.08 -1.84 -7.81
CA THR A 116 -1.08 -2.83 -8.22
C THR A 116 -1.74 -4.12 -8.72
N ALA A 117 -1.25 -4.65 -9.85
CA ALA A 117 -1.73 -5.90 -10.44
C ALA A 117 -1.17 -7.14 -9.74
N TYR A 118 0.00 -7.02 -9.12
CA TYR A 118 0.65 -8.14 -8.44
C TYR A 118 1.63 -7.64 -7.39
N GLU A 119 1.54 -8.21 -6.20
CA GLU A 119 2.50 -8.06 -5.12
C GLU A 119 2.84 -9.40 -4.50
N GLY A 120 4.11 -9.55 -4.10
CA GLY A 120 4.54 -10.70 -3.31
C GLY A 120 4.07 -10.60 -1.85
N PHE A 121 4.17 -9.40 -1.29
CA PHE A 121 3.66 -9.06 0.04
C PHE A 121 2.71 -7.87 -0.04
N GLY A 122 3.14 -6.76 -0.63
CA GLY A 122 2.35 -5.53 -0.65
C GLY A 122 2.68 -4.61 0.53
N LEU A 123 3.97 -4.56 0.92
CA LEU A 123 4.46 -3.78 2.05
C LEU A 123 4.00 -2.31 2.03
N PRO A 124 3.98 -1.59 0.88
CA PRO A 124 3.47 -0.22 0.83
C PRO A 124 2.02 -0.08 1.32
N GLY A 125 1.18 -1.10 1.11
CA GLY A 125 -0.19 -1.08 1.60
C GLY A 125 -0.28 -1.25 3.12
N VAL A 126 0.57 -2.07 3.74
CA VAL A 126 0.58 -2.24 5.20
C VAL A 126 1.26 -1.04 5.89
N GLU A 127 2.29 -0.47 5.27
CA GLU A 127 2.89 0.80 5.70
C GLU A 127 1.85 1.93 5.70
N ALA A 128 1.02 1.99 4.65
CA ALA A 128 -0.11 2.92 4.59
C ALA A 128 -1.11 2.68 5.73
N GLN A 129 -1.45 1.42 6.01
CA GLN A 129 -2.33 1.09 7.13
C GLN A 129 -1.73 1.49 8.49
N GLY A 130 -0.43 1.26 8.70
CA GLY A 130 0.31 1.66 9.90
C GLY A 130 0.34 3.18 10.09
N ALA A 131 0.53 3.93 9.00
CA ALA A 131 0.44 5.39 8.99
C ALA A 131 -1.01 5.91 9.12
N GLY A 132 -2.02 5.03 9.05
CA GLY A 132 -3.44 5.40 9.09
C GLY A 132 -3.98 5.98 7.79
N ALA A 133 -3.27 5.82 6.68
CA ALA A 133 -3.74 6.18 5.35
C ALA A 133 -4.76 5.13 4.86
N PRO A 134 -6.00 5.51 4.54
CA PRO A 134 -6.94 4.57 3.93
C PRO A 134 -6.44 4.09 2.57
N VAL A 135 -6.34 2.78 2.36
CA VAL A 135 -5.84 2.20 1.10
C VAL A 135 -7.00 1.94 0.14
N VAL A 136 -6.91 2.41 -1.10
CA VAL A 136 -7.82 2.05 -2.19
C VAL A 136 -7.09 1.09 -3.13
N ALA A 137 -7.57 -0.15 -3.25
CA ALA A 137 -6.90 -1.18 -4.05
C ALA A 137 -7.91 -2.14 -4.68
N ALA A 138 -7.48 -2.90 -5.70
CA ALA A 138 -8.23 -4.06 -6.20
C ALA A 138 -7.80 -5.33 -5.44
N ARG A 139 -8.66 -6.35 -5.41
CA ARG A 139 -8.37 -7.65 -4.77
C ARG A 139 -7.45 -8.51 -5.65
N THR A 140 -6.20 -8.10 -5.77
CA THR A 140 -5.17 -8.77 -6.60
C THR A 140 -4.11 -9.43 -5.73
N SER A 141 -3.61 -10.59 -6.18
CA SER A 141 -2.46 -11.28 -5.57
C SER A 141 -2.58 -11.44 -4.04
N SER A 142 -1.53 -11.10 -3.29
CA SER A 142 -1.50 -11.21 -1.83
C SER A 142 -2.23 -10.09 -1.08
N LEU A 143 -2.76 -9.06 -1.77
CA LEU A 143 -3.31 -7.89 -1.08
C LEU A 143 -4.50 -8.22 -0.15
N PRO A 144 -5.48 -9.07 -0.51
CA PRO A 144 -6.57 -9.39 0.40
C PRO A 144 -6.10 -10.08 1.69
N GLU A 145 -5.06 -10.93 1.59
CA GLU A 145 -4.42 -11.58 2.74
C GLU A 145 -3.70 -10.56 3.61
N VAL A 146 -2.94 -9.67 2.99
CA VAL A 146 -2.00 -8.78 3.69
C VAL A 146 -2.67 -7.53 4.24
N LEU A 147 -3.65 -6.97 3.53
CA LEU A 147 -4.36 -5.77 3.96
C LEU A 147 -5.61 -6.07 4.77
N GLY A 148 -6.09 -7.32 4.82
CA GLY A 148 -7.33 -7.68 5.51
C GLY A 148 -8.59 -7.24 4.75
N ALA A 149 -9.67 -8.02 4.90
CA ALA A 149 -10.90 -7.81 4.12
C ALA A 149 -11.59 -6.47 4.41
N ASP A 150 -11.48 -5.97 5.65
CA ASP A 150 -12.25 -4.83 6.15
C ASP A 150 -11.41 -3.57 6.41
N SER A 151 -10.11 -3.63 6.13
CA SER A 151 -9.11 -2.59 6.44
C SER A 151 -8.55 -1.90 5.19
N ALA A 152 -9.16 -2.14 4.02
CA ALA A 152 -8.92 -1.43 2.78
C ALA A 152 -10.23 -1.16 2.02
N CYS A 153 -10.25 -0.11 1.21
CA CYS A 153 -11.32 0.19 0.28
C CYS A 153 -11.09 -0.60 -1.01
N TRP A 154 -11.91 -1.63 -1.23
CA TRP A 154 -11.74 -2.52 -2.37
C TRP A 154 -12.52 -2.04 -3.60
N ALA A 155 -11.80 -1.67 -4.65
CA ALA A 155 -12.35 -1.49 -5.99
C ALA A 155 -12.82 -2.83 -6.58
N GLN A 156 -13.82 -2.78 -7.45
CA GLN A 156 -14.36 -3.98 -8.10
C GLN A 156 -13.33 -4.64 -9.03
N SER A 157 -12.57 -3.83 -9.76
CA SER A 157 -11.47 -4.27 -10.61
C SER A 157 -10.36 -3.22 -10.70
N LEU A 158 -9.36 -3.45 -11.54
CA LEU A 158 -8.33 -2.47 -11.88
C LEU A 158 -8.79 -1.46 -12.96
N ALA A 159 -10.03 -1.55 -13.46
CA ALA A 159 -10.56 -0.55 -14.38
C ALA A 159 -10.54 0.84 -13.73
N VAL A 160 -10.25 1.86 -14.53
CA VAL A 160 -10.13 3.25 -14.08
C VAL A 160 -11.41 3.70 -13.38
N GLU A 161 -12.56 3.32 -13.93
CA GLU A 161 -13.89 3.67 -13.43
C GLU A 161 -14.16 3.05 -12.06
N ASP A 162 -13.75 1.79 -11.85
CA ASP A 162 -13.93 1.08 -10.58
C ASP A 162 -13.04 1.66 -9.48
N LEU A 163 -11.79 1.98 -9.83
CA LEU A 163 -10.84 2.64 -8.94
C LEU A 163 -11.32 4.05 -8.57
N ALA A 164 -11.81 4.81 -9.56
CA ALA A 164 -12.34 6.15 -9.35
C ALA A 164 -13.60 6.13 -8.49
N ALA A 165 -14.51 5.18 -8.73
CA ALA A 165 -15.73 5.03 -7.93
C ALA A 165 -15.39 4.70 -6.46
N ALA A 166 -14.45 3.78 -6.22
CA ALA A 166 -14.01 3.44 -4.87
C ALA A 166 -13.35 4.64 -4.17
N LEU A 167 -12.47 5.36 -4.86
CA LEU A 167 -11.80 6.55 -4.34
C LEU A 167 -12.80 7.67 -4.04
N SER A 168 -13.69 7.99 -4.98
CA SER A 168 -14.69 9.04 -4.85
C SER A 168 -15.62 8.78 -3.66
N GLN A 169 -16.14 7.56 -3.51
CA GLN A 169 -16.98 7.20 -2.37
C GLN A 169 -16.24 7.28 -1.03
N LEU A 170 -14.94 6.97 -1.00
CA LEU A 170 -14.14 7.10 0.21
C LEU A 170 -13.93 8.58 0.58
N LEU A 171 -13.60 9.42 -0.39
CA LEU A 171 -13.35 10.85 -0.18
C LEU A 171 -14.62 11.63 0.15
N SER A 172 -15.80 11.17 -0.28
CA SER A 172 -17.08 11.84 0.00
C SER A 172 -17.71 11.47 1.34
N ASP A 173 -17.16 10.49 2.07
CA ASP A 173 -17.74 9.96 3.30
C ASP A 173 -16.70 9.93 4.43
N GLU A 174 -16.66 11.02 5.21
CA GLU A 174 -15.75 11.19 6.36
C GLU A 174 -15.94 10.08 7.41
N THR A 175 -17.18 9.60 7.61
CA THR A 175 -17.46 8.53 8.58
C THR A 175 -16.85 7.21 8.12
N ARG A 176 -17.01 6.88 6.84
CA ARG A 176 -16.37 5.72 6.23
C ARG A 176 -14.85 5.84 6.26
N GLN A 177 -14.31 7.01 5.97
CA GLN A 177 -12.86 7.26 6.01
C GLN A 177 -12.28 7.03 7.41
N GLN A 178 -12.90 7.58 8.44
CA GLN A 178 -12.47 7.40 9.84
C GLN A 178 -12.60 5.95 10.30
N SER A 179 -13.69 5.27 9.91
CA SER A 179 -13.91 3.86 10.22
C SER A 179 -12.83 2.98 9.57
N LEU A 180 -12.53 3.24 8.29
CA LEU A 180 -11.51 2.50 7.55
C LEU A 180 -10.10 2.77 8.08
N ARG A 181 -9.78 4.02 8.45
CA ARG A 181 -8.52 4.37 9.13
C ARG A 181 -8.35 3.61 10.43
N THR A 182 -9.41 3.50 11.23
CA THR A 182 -9.39 2.76 12.49
C THR A 182 -9.15 1.27 12.26
N ALA A 183 -9.84 0.68 11.29
CA ALA A 183 -9.66 -0.72 10.91
C ALA A 183 -8.24 -1.00 10.36
N ALA A 184 -7.72 -0.10 9.52
CA ALA A 184 -6.36 -0.16 8.98
C ALA A 184 -5.31 -0.17 10.08
N LEU A 185 -5.39 0.76 11.04
CA LEU A 185 -4.45 0.83 12.16
C LEU A 185 -4.50 -0.43 13.03
N ALA A 186 -5.71 -0.91 13.35
CA ALA A 186 -5.89 -2.14 14.12
C ALA A 186 -5.30 -3.36 13.40
N HIS A 187 -5.51 -3.46 12.08
CA HIS A 187 -4.96 -4.53 11.26
C HIS A 187 -3.43 -4.48 11.20
N ALA A 188 -2.84 -3.32 10.94
CA ALA A 188 -1.39 -3.13 10.91
C ALA A 188 -0.73 -3.46 12.26
N ALA A 189 -1.35 -3.07 13.37
CA ALA A 189 -0.86 -3.37 14.72
C ALA A 189 -0.94 -4.87 15.07
N ALA A 190 -1.88 -5.61 14.46
CA ALA A 190 -2.04 -7.04 14.64
C ALA A 190 -1.18 -7.87 13.66
N ALA A 191 -0.57 -7.24 12.65
CA ALA A 191 0.25 -7.91 11.67
C ALA A 191 1.53 -8.51 12.31
N PRO A 192 2.07 -9.62 11.77
CA PRO A 192 3.33 -10.18 12.24
C PRO A 192 4.44 -9.13 12.15
N GLY A 193 5.11 -8.86 13.25
CA GLY A 193 6.30 -8.01 13.33
C GLY A 193 7.58 -8.73 12.88
N TRP A 194 8.68 -7.98 12.92
CA TRP A 194 10.00 -8.46 12.52
C TRP A 194 10.49 -9.67 13.33
N ASP A 195 10.09 -9.80 14.59
CA ASP A 195 10.45 -10.95 15.43
C ASP A 195 9.87 -12.27 14.89
N GLN A 196 8.60 -12.27 14.42
CA GLN A 196 8.03 -13.46 13.79
C GLN A 196 8.71 -13.76 12.45
N SER A 197 9.06 -12.71 11.69
CA SER A 197 9.83 -12.88 10.45
C SER A 197 11.17 -13.55 10.71
N ALA A 198 11.92 -13.08 11.72
CA ALA A 198 13.20 -13.64 12.11
C ALA A 198 13.07 -15.10 12.59
N ALA A 199 12.05 -15.40 13.41
CA ALA A 199 11.78 -16.76 13.86
C ALA A 199 11.49 -17.73 12.69
N ALA A 200 10.71 -17.29 11.69
CA ALA A 200 10.43 -18.09 10.49
C ALA A 200 11.69 -18.38 9.67
N HIS A 201 12.60 -17.41 9.55
CA HIS A 201 13.90 -17.61 8.89
C HIS A 201 14.80 -18.58 9.67
N LEU A 202 14.87 -18.46 11.00
CA LEU A 202 15.63 -19.39 11.84
C LEU A 202 15.10 -20.83 11.70
N GLN A 203 13.78 -21.00 11.64
CA GLN A 203 13.16 -22.31 11.36
C GLN A 203 13.59 -22.84 9.99
N ALA A 204 13.62 -22.00 8.95
CA ALA A 204 14.05 -22.41 7.62
C ALA A 204 15.51 -22.86 7.58
N TYR A 205 16.41 -22.13 8.26
CA TYR A 205 17.82 -22.53 8.38
C TYR A 205 18.00 -23.83 9.15
N ALA A 206 17.26 -24.02 10.24
CA ALA A 206 17.30 -25.26 11.02
C ALA A 206 16.87 -26.48 10.18
N LEU A 207 15.81 -26.36 9.37
CA LEU A 207 15.38 -27.43 8.47
C LEU A 207 16.40 -27.71 7.35
N ALA A 208 17.03 -26.66 6.82
CA ALA A 208 18.03 -26.81 5.77
C ALA A 208 19.29 -27.54 6.28
N ALA A 209 19.70 -27.28 7.52
CA ALA A 209 20.87 -27.91 8.13
C ALA A 209 20.69 -29.40 8.48
N GLN A 210 19.45 -29.91 8.51
CA GLN A 210 19.14 -31.32 8.77
C GLN A 210 19.21 -32.20 7.50
N ARG A 211 19.58 -31.63 6.35
CA ARG A 211 19.66 -32.29 5.05
C ARG A 211 21.10 -32.42 4.59
#